data_AF-A0A8H5E7R9-F1
#
_entry.id   AF-A0A8H5E7R9-F1
#
_cell.length_a   1.000
_cell.length_b   1.000
_cell.length_c   1.000
_cell.angle_alpha   90.00
_cell.angle_beta   90.00
_cell.angle_gamma   90.00
#
_symmetry.space_group_name_H-M   'P 1'
#
loop_
_entity.id
_entity.type
_entity.pdbx_description
1 polymer ?
#
loop_
_entity_poly.entity_id
_entity_poly.type
_entity_poly.pdbx_seq_one_letter_code
_entity_poly.pdbx_strand_id
1 'polypeptide(L)'
;MLHAKSNLNTTFSRHSTSPTTSMTPENTDPLAGLDSIDWSQLSHAYGQADDVPSLLKDLQSTDPEVQKTAFNKCWSNIYHQGSRYSASVEAVPFLYALIDSPGTLDRESLLYLITSLAIGHPDWAVPKGIDIQNWENSIAEIEKPEYRDRATQGFRAYEAVERGLSSVIHCLDKDSASMRANAAHALAFFPRQSTTSRAALFNRLNEETNNNVSATIILSLAVLFARRDDDTEKRDLIQNIQEHHSASPIRKASDDIVGWSCAVALFILGSKEDGLADTVQRICVDKAYVDKLESTLDQDVWFLFASLNLRDLAKSVLEN
;
A
#
# COMPACT_ATOMS: atom_id res chain seq x y z
N MET A 1 60.02 -48.39 -41.81
CA MET A 1 61.39 -47.93 -42.12
C MET A 1 61.33 -46.43 -42.28
N LEU A 2 62.21 -45.69 -41.59
CA LEU A 2 62.49 -44.23 -41.71
C LEU A 2 61.41 -43.28 -41.13
N HIS A 3 61.53 -42.83 -39.87
CA HIS A 3 62.30 -41.66 -39.38
C HIS A 3 61.95 -40.32 -40.04
N ALA A 4 61.40 -39.40 -39.24
CA ALA A 4 61.84 -38.01 -39.19
C ALA A 4 61.49 -37.38 -37.83
N LYS A 5 62.54 -36.96 -37.11
CA LYS A 5 62.51 -36.03 -35.96
C LYS A 5 62.86 -34.63 -36.47
N SER A 6 62.24 -33.57 -35.92
CA SER A 6 62.86 -32.25 -35.62
C SER A 6 61.80 -31.32 -34.99
N ASN A 7 61.92 -30.98 -33.70
CA ASN A 7 62.52 -29.76 -33.12
C ASN A 7 61.69 -28.47 -33.39
N LEU A 8 60.94 -27.99 -32.38
CA LEU A 8 61.30 -26.92 -31.41
C LEU A 8 61.05 -25.50 -31.95
N ASN A 9 60.00 -24.83 -31.43
CA ASN A 9 60.13 -23.56 -30.70
C ASN A 9 58.77 -22.97 -30.26
N THR A 10 58.57 -22.99 -28.94
CA THR A 10 58.24 -21.84 -28.08
C THR A 10 57.32 -20.73 -28.59
N THR A 11 56.12 -20.65 -27.99
CA THR A 11 55.62 -19.40 -27.38
C THR A 11 54.59 -19.72 -26.29
N PHE A 12 54.96 -19.38 -25.05
CA PHE A 12 54.07 -19.28 -23.90
C PHE A 12 52.99 -18.23 -24.19
N SER A 13 51.72 -18.63 -24.25
CA SER A 13 50.61 -17.69 -24.11
C SER A 13 50.12 -17.75 -22.66
N ARG A 14 50.39 -16.67 -21.93
CA ARG A 14 49.91 -16.45 -20.56
C ARG A 14 48.37 -16.46 -20.59
N HIS A 15 47.77 -17.28 -19.74
CA HIS A 15 46.38 -17.11 -19.36
C HIS A 15 46.23 -15.77 -18.65
N SER A 16 45.62 -14.81 -19.32
CA SER A 16 45.05 -13.63 -18.68
C SER A 16 43.85 -14.09 -17.86
N THR A 17 44.05 -14.25 -16.55
CA THR A 17 42.97 -14.33 -15.57
C THR A 17 42.34 -12.94 -15.47
N SER A 18 41.18 -12.76 -16.10
CA SER A 18 40.31 -11.62 -15.83
C SER A 18 39.85 -11.69 -14.37
N PRO A 19 39.95 -10.61 -13.58
CA PRO A 19 39.37 -10.60 -12.25
C PRO A 19 37.84 -10.57 -12.42
N THR A 20 37.18 -11.59 -11.90
CA THR A 20 35.73 -11.60 -11.72
C THR A 20 35.43 -10.57 -10.64
N THR A 21 35.11 -9.34 -11.05
CA THR A 21 34.51 -8.35 -10.17
C THR A 21 33.14 -8.87 -9.79
N SER A 22 33.06 -9.50 -8.62
CA SER A 22 31.83 -9.61 -7.86
C SER A 22 31.35 -8.19 -7.60
N MET A 23 30.45 -7.70 -8.47
CA MET A 23 29.66 -6.52 -8.16
C MET A 23 28.70 -6.94 -7.04
N THR A 24 29.05 -6.59 -5.81
CA THR A 24 28.06 -6.34 -4.76
C THR A 24 26.98 -5.41 -5.33
N PRO A 25 25.70 -5.56 -4.97
CA PRO A 25 24.69 -4.59 -5.38
C PRO A 25 25.19 -3.22 -4.92
N GLU A 26 25.38 -2.31 -5.87
CA GLU A 26 25.80 -0.95 -5.55
C GLU A 26 24.83 -0.40 -4.52
N ASN A 27 25.37 -0.04 -3.37
CA ASN A 27 24.70 0.71 -2.33
C ASN A 27 24.41 2.11 -2.88
N THR A 28 23.47 2.21 -3.82
CA THR A 28 22.97 3.48 -4.33
C THR A 28 22.22 4.15 -3.20
N ASP A 29 22.66 5.35 -2.82
CA ASP A 29 21.97 6.21 -1.87
C ASP A 29 20.48 6.29 -2.24
N PRO A 30 19.54 5.84 -1.36
CA PRO A 30 18.11 5.87 -1.66
C PRO A 30 17.60 7.30 -1.89
N LEU A 31 18.35 8.33 -1.46
CA LEU A 31 18.01 9.73 -1.67
C LEU A 31 18.79 10.40 -2.81
N ALA A 32 19.35 9.61 -3.73
CA ALA A 32 20.00 10.13 -4.92
C ALA A 32 19.06 11.08 -5.71
N GLY A 33 19.55 12.29 -6.01
CA GLY A 33 18.78 13.33 -6.71
C GLY A 33 17.95 14.24 -5.81
N LEU A 34 17.87 13.99 -4.49
CA LEU A 34 17.11 14.82 -3.55
C LEU A 34 17.52 16.30 -3.59
N ASP A 35 18.82 16.57 -3.64
CA ASP A 35 19.38 17.93 -3.67
C ASP A 35 19.28 18.62 -5.06
N SER A 36 18.78 17.91 -6.09
CA SER A 36 18.60 18.49 -7.43
C SER A 36 17.25 19.21 -7.61
N ILE A 37 16.32 19.00 -6.67
CA ILE A 37 15.00 19.63 -6.65
C ILE A 37 15.11 20.99 -5.93
N ASP A 38 14.53 22.04 -6.50
CA ASP A 38 14.45 23.35 -5.85
C ASP A 38 13.29 23.40 -4.83
N TRP A 39 13.53 22.83 -3.65
CA TRP A 39 12.55 22.73 -2.57
C TRP A 39 12.05 24.09 -2.06
N SER A 40 12.80 25.17 -2.29
CA SER A 40 12.41 26.54 -1.91
C SER A 40 11.20 27.06 -2.70
N GLN A 41 10.97 26.48 -3.89
CA GLN A 41 9.80 26.78 -4.75
C GLN A 41 8.60 25.89 -4.45
N LEU A 42 8.77 24.89 -3.58
CA LEU A 42 7.69 24.01 -3.15
C LEU A 42 7.12 24.51 -1.82
N SER A 43 5.91 24.07 -1.51
CA SER A 43 5.26 24.36 -0.24
C SER A 43 4.83 23.10 0.47
N HIS A 44 4.67 23.21 1.77
CA HIS A 44 4.06 22.24 2.67
C HIS A 44 3.13 22.96 3.66
N ALA A 45 2.60 22.26 4.66
CA ALA A 45 1.60 22.79 5.59
C ALA A 45 1.95 24.10 6.33
N TYR A 46 3.24 24.41 6.50
CA TYR A 46 3.71 25.54 7.30
C TYR A 46 4.53 26.56 6.51
N GLY A 47 4.58 26.44 5.17
CA GLY A 47 5.30 27.40 4.32
C GLY A 47 6.12 26.75 3.22
N GLN A 48 7.28 27.32 2.93
CA GLN A 48 8.25 26.82 1.95
C GLN A 48 8.91 25.53 2.45
N ALA A 49 9.31 24.65 1.54
CA ALA A 49 9.74 23.31 1.85
C ALA A 49 11.26 23.08 1.94
N ASP A 50 12.02 24.13 2.20
CA ASP A 50 13.49 24.10 2.33
C ASP A 50 13.98 23.09 3.39
N ASP A 51 13.15 22.74 4.38
CA ASP A 51 13.47 21.82 5.47
C ASP A 51 13.25 20.34 5.11
N VAL A 52 12.40 20.05 4.11
CA VAL A 52 12.00 18.68 3.74
C VAL A 52 13.19 17.79 3.34
N PRO A 53 14.20 18.26 2.58
CA PRO A 53 15.38 17.44 2.25
C PRO A 53 16.13 16.95 3.50
N SER A 54 16.27 17.81 4.51
CA SER A 54 16.93 17.42 5.75
C SER A 54 16.10 16.36 6.49
N LEU A 55 14.78 16.53 6.53
CA LEU A 55 13.88 15.56 7.15
C LEU A 55 13.96 14.19 6.46
N LEU A 56 13.96 14.15 5.12
CA LEU A 56 14.09 12.91 4.35
C LEU A 56 15.44 12.22 4.60
N LYS A 57 16.54 12.99 4.71
CA LYS A 57 17.86 12.45 5.08
C LYS A 57 17.86 11.87 6.50
N ASP A 58 17.24 12.56 7.45
CA ASP A 58 17.17 12.12 8.84
C ASP A 58 16.31 10.84 9.02
N LEU A 59 15.41 10.52 8.09
CA LEU A 59 14.69 9.23 8.07
C LEU A 59 15.62 8.02 7.87
N GLN A 60 16.82 8.21 7.30
CA GLN A 60 17.85 7.16 7.20
C GLN A 60 18.64 6.97 8.50
N SER A 61 18.42 7.80 9.52
CA SER A 61 19.15 7.71 10.77
C SER A 61 18.90 6.38 11.46
N THR A 62 19.98 5.75 11.93
CA THR A 62 19.90 4.57 12.80
C THR A 62 19.59 4.93 14.25
N ASP A 63 19.56 6.22 14.60
CA ASP A 63 19.10 6.71 15.89
C ASP A 63 17.55 6.80 15.88
N PRO A 64 16.85 5.97 16.67
CA PRO A 64 15.39 5.94 16.68
C PRO A 64 14.73 7.28 17.04
N GLU A 65 15.35 8.10 17.89
CA GLU A 65 14.75 9.40 18.28
C GLU A 65 14.88 10.44 17.17
N VAL A 66 16.00 10.41 16.44
CA VAL A 66 16.20 11.25 15.25
C VAL A 66 15.21 10.84 14.16
N GLN A 67 15.15 9.54 13.84
CA GLN A 67 14.26 9.02 12.81
C GLN A 67 12.79 9.31 13.15
N LYS A 68 12.36 9.08 14.40
CA LYS A 68 10.98 9.34 14.82
C LYS A 68 10.63 10.82 14.79
N THR A 69 11.54 11.69 15.20
CA THR A 69 11.36 13.14 15.12
C THR A 69 11.23 13.59 13.67
N ALA A 70 12.11 13.07 12.79
CA ALA A 70 12.08 13.34 11.36
C ALA A 70 10.76 12.86 10.74
N PHE A 71 10.30 11.66 11.09
CA PHE A 71 9.02 11.11 10.63
C PHE A 71 7.84 11.99 11.05
N ASN A 72 7.74 12.36 12.33
CA ASN A 72 6.62 13.19 12.81
C ASN A 72 6.57 14.58 12.15
N LYS A 73 7.74 15.18 11.91
CA LYS A 73 7.85 16.45 11.18
C LYS A 73 7.52 16.27 9.71
N CYS A 74 8.08 15.25 9.06
CA CYS A 74 7.80 14.93 7.67
C CYS A 74 6.31 14.72 7.48
N TRP A 75 5.69 13.83 8.26
CA TRP A 75 4.26 13.60 8.32
C TRP A 75 3.50 14.91 8.38
N SER A 76 3.72 15.74 9.41
CA SER A 76 2.93 16.97 9.60
C SER A 76 3.19 18.05 8.54
N ASN A 77 4.39 18.08 7.96
CA ASN A 77 4.75 19.04 6.92
C ASN A 77 4.07 18.66 5.59
N ILE A 78 4.36 17.47 5.07
CA ILE A 78 3.90 17.05 3.73
C ILE A 78 2.52 16.40 3.74
N TYR A 79 1.94 16.15 4.91
CA TYR A 79 0.57 15.67 5.09
C TYR A 79 -0.06 16.30 6.33
N HIS A 80 -1.02 17.22 6.14
CA HIS A 80 -1.66 17.89 7.28
C HIS A 80 -3.17 17.74 7.22
N GLN A 81 -3.72 16.89 8.09
CA GLN A 81 -5.17 16.63 8.21
C GLN A 81 -5.80 16.27 6.86
N GLY A 82 -5.13 15.40 6.10
CA GLY A 82 -5.56 15.03 4.76
C GLY A 82 -5.15 16.03 3.68
N SER A 83 -4.59 17.20 3.96
CA SER A 83 -4.11 18.14 2.92
C SER A 83 -2.76 17.71 2.35
N ARG A 84 -2.57 17.94 1.04
CA ARG A 84 -1.35 17.63 0.29
C ARG A 84 -0.88 18.89 -0.45
N TYR A 85 0.41 18.95 -0.74
CA TYR A 85 1.14 20.12 -1.20
C TYR A 85 2.12 19.74 -2.31
N SER A 86 2.78 20.72 -2.93
CA SER A 86 3.76 20.41 -3.97
C SER A 86 4.96 19.61 -3.43
N ALA A 87 5.39 19.86 -2.18
CA ALA A 87 6.42 19.05 -1.53
C ALA A 87 5.94 17.59 -1.27
N SER A 88 4.64 17.37 -1.08
CA SER A 88 4.07 16.02 -0.95
C SER A 88 4.33 15.19 -2.20
N VAL A 89 4.15 15.79 -3.39
CA VAL A 89 4.33 15.11 -4.67
C VAL A 89 5.79 14.73 -4.87
N GLU A 90 6.70 15.67 -4.63
CA GLU A 90 8.14 15.48 -4.84
C GLU A 90 8.80 14.54 -3.81
N ALA A 91 8.20 14.39 -2.62
CA ALA A 91 8.70 13.48 -1.60
C ALA A 91 8.42 11.99 -1.89
N VAL A 92 7.38 11.68 -2.67
CA VAL A 92 6.91 10.28 -2.88
C VAL A 92 8.00 9.33 -3.39
N PRO A 93 8.79 9.65 -4.44
CA PRO A 93 9.82 8.75 -4.93
C PRO A 93 10.87 8.40 -3.86
N PHE A 94 11.22 9.36 -3.01
CA PHE A 94 12.18 9.17 -1.92
C PHE A 94 11.60 8.33 -0.78
N LEU A 95 10.32 8.51 -0.45
CA LEU A 95 9.64 7.65 0.51
C LEU A 95 9.61 6.19 0.01
N TYR A 96 9.39 5.98 -1.29
CA TYR A 96 9.49 4.64 -1.89
C TYR A 96 10.90 4.06 -1.80
N ALA A 97 11.93 4.84 -2.14
CA ALA A 97 13.31 4.41 -2.01
C ALA A 97 13.69 4.05 -0.56
N LEU A 98 13.13 4.78 0.42
CA LEU A 98 13.31 4.48 1.84
C LEU A 98 12.63 3.17 2.24
N ILE A 99 11.39 2.88 1.80
CA ILE A 99 10.75 1.58 2.11
C ILE A 99 11.42 0.41 1.39
N ASP A 100 12.10 0.63 0.27
CA ASP A 100 12.83 -0.42 -0.44
C ASP A 100 14.24 -0.64 0.13
N SER A 101 14.72 0.25 1.00
CA SER A 101 16.01 0.12 1.69
C SER A 101 15.87 -0.72 2.98
N PRO A 102 16.53 -1.90 3.08
CA PRO A 102 16.39 -2.80 4.23
C PRO A 102 16.85 -2.20 5.58
N GLY A 103 17.67 -1.15 5.55
CA GLY A 103 18.20 -0.48 6.74
C GLY A 103 17.28 0.60 7.33
N THR A 104 16.22 0.97 6.60
CA THR A 104 15.29 2.01 7.05
C THR A 104 14.48 1.52 8.24
N LEU A 105 14.49 2.29 9.32
CA LEU A 105 13.65 2.03 10.48
C LEU A 105 12.19 2.39 10.17
N ASP A 106 11.25 1.64 10.75
CA ASP A 106 9.82 1.91 10.70
C ASP A 106 9.25 2.11 9.28
N ARG A 107 9.60 1.18 8.37
CA ARG A 107 9.07 1.14 7.00
C ARG A 107 7.53 1.08 6.96
N GLU A 108 6.91 0.52 8.00
CA GLU A 108 5.45 0.39 8.11
C GLU A 108 4.78 1.77 8.21
N SER A 109 5.28 2.66 9.08
CA SER A 109 4.78 4.03 9.17
C SER A 109 5.01 4.84 7.88
N LEU A 110 6.12 4.59 7.17
CA LEU A 110 6.39 5.21 5.87
C LEU A 110 5.39 4.76 4.79
N LEU A 111 5.07 3.47 4.70
CA LEU A 111 4.06 2.98 3.77
C LEU A 111 2.66 3.52 4.11
N TYR A 112 2.36 3.67 5.40
CA TYR A 112 1.13 4.31 5.82
C TYR A 112 1.08 5.79 5.39
N LEU A 113 2.17 6.54 5.55
CA LEU A 113 2.29 7.91 5.05
C LEU A 113 2.10 7.98 3.53
N ILE A 114 2.76 7.11 2.76
CA ILE A 114 2.61 7.03 1.29
C ILE A 114 1.13 6.85 0.92
N THR A 115 0.42 5.96 1.62
CA THR A 115 -1.01 5.74 1.40
C THR A 115 -1.82 6.99 1.74
N SER A 116 -1.55 7.65 2.88
CA SER A 116 -2.21 8.89 3.28
C SER A 116 -1.96 10.05 2.29
N LEU A 117 -0.77 10.15 1.70
CA LEU A 117 -0.47 11.14 0.65
C LEU A 117 -1.34 10.92 -0.59
N ALA A 118 -1.58 9.65 -0.97
CA ALA A 118 -2.42 9.34 -2.11
C ALA A 118 -3.89 9.74 -1.87
N ILE A 119 -4.49 9.26 -0.78
CA ILE A 119 -5.95 9.28 -0.63
C ILE A 119 -6.46 10.27 0.42
N GLY A 120 -5.57 10.96 1.13
CA GLY A 120 -5.96 11.78 2.28
C GLY A 120 -6.20 10.89 3.51
N HIS A 121 -7.45 10.82 3.98
CA HIS A 121 -7.84 9.88 5.03
C HIS A 121 -8.44 8.62 4.38
N PRO A 122 -7.90 7.40 4.62
CA PRO A 122 -8.41 6.17 4.00
C PRO A 122 -9.91 5.95 4.20
N ASP A 123 -10.43 6.24 5.40
CA ASP A 123 -11.85 6.11 5.74
C ASP A 123 -12.79 6.90 4.81
N TRP A 124 -12.33 7.96 4.14
CA TRP A 124 -13.16 8.72 3.20
C TRP A 124 -13.46 7.95 1.90
N ALA A 125 -12.64 6.96 1.56
CA ALA A 125 -12.79 6.17 0.35
C ALA A 125 -13.54 4.86 0.59
N VAL A 126 -13.73 4.43 1.84
CA VAL A 126 -14.37 3.14 2.17
C VAL A 126 -15.88 3.37 2.36
N PRO A 127 -16.75 2.49 1.83
CA PRO A 127 -16.45 1.27 1.06
C PRO A 127 -16.31 1.48 -0.46
N LYS A 128 -16.61 2.67 -0.97
CA LYS A 128 -16.83 2.91 -2.41
C LYS A 128 -15.56 2.95 -3.26
N GLY A 129 -14.37 2.94 -2.67
CA GLY A 129 -13.11 3.16 -3.36
C GLY A 129 -12.99 4.57 -3.97
N ILE A 130 -11.96 4.75 -4.78
CA ILE A 130 -11.65 6.03 -5.44
C ILE A 130 -12.38 6.15 -6.78
N ASP A 131 -13.05 7.28 -6.99
CA ASP A 131 -13.63 7.67 -8.28
C ASP A 131 -12.75 8.73 -8.95
N ILE A 132 -11.81 8.26 -9.79
CA ILE A 132 -10.81 9.13 -10.43
C ILE A 132 -11.49 10.17 -11.32
N GLN A 133 -12.46 9.75 -12.13
CA GLN A 133 -13.15 10.66 -13.06
C GLN A 133 -13.92 11.75 -12.31
N ASN A 134 -14.65 11.37 -11.25
CA ASN A 134 -15.35 12.35 -10.43
C ASN A 134 -14.38 13.29 -9.70
N TRP A 135 -13.22 12.79 -9.23
CA TRP A 135 -12.21 13.61 -8.59
C TRP A 135 -11.62 14.64 -9.56
N GLU A 136 -11.25 14.23 -10.77
CA GLU A 136 -10.77 15.15 -11.83
C GLU A 136 -11.82 16.21 -12.18
N ASN A 137 -13.08 15.79 -12.37
CA ASN A 137 -14.19 16.71 -12.67
C ASN A 137 -14.38 17.73 -11.52
N SER A 138 -14.37 17.26 -10.28
CA SER A 138 -14.50 18.10 -9.10
C SER A 138 -13.40 19.16 -9.01
N ILE A 139 -12.17 18.83 -9.42
CA ILE A 139 -11.06 19.81 -9.47
C ILE A 139 -11.30 20.85 -10.58
N ALA A 140 -11.75 20.41 -11.76
CA ALA A 140 -12.00 21.29 -12.90
C ALA A 140 -13.09 22.34 -12.62
N GLU A 141 -14.07 21.99 -11.79
CA GLU A 141 -15.19 22.86 -11.38
C GLU A 141 -14.80 23.92 -10.34
N ILE A 142 -13.66 23.81 -9.65
CA ILE A 142 -13.25 24.79 -8.64
C ILE A 142 -12.89 26.12 -9.29
N GLU A 143 -13.69 27.17 -9.08
CA GLU A 143 -13.47 28.49 -9.70
C GLU A 143 -12.23 29.22 -9.16
N LYS A 144 -11.98 29.12 -7.85
CA LYS A 144 -10.89 29.85 -7.17
C LYS A 144 -9.53 29.18 -7.44
N PRO A 145 -8.57 29.87 -8.09
CA PRO A 145 -7.29 29.27 -8.45
C PRO A 145 -6.52 28.69 -7.26
N GLU A 146 -6.53 29.35 -6.11
CA GLU A 146 -5.84 28.91 -4.90
C GLU A 146 -6.39 27.59 -4.33
N TYR A 147 -7.71 27.36 -4.45
CA TYR A 147 -8.34 26.12 -4.01
C TYR A 147 -8.17 25.01 -5.05
N ARG A 148 -8.22 25.38 -6.33
CA ARG A 148 -7.96 24.46 -7.44
C ARG A 148 -6.54 23.93 -7.38
N ASP A 149 -5.54 24.78 -7.15
CA ASP A 149 -4.14 24.38 -7.02
C ASP A 149 -3.97 23.40 -5.85
N ARG A 150 -4.50 23.72 -4.65
CA ARG A 150 -4.46 22.80 -3.50
C ARG A 150 -5.10 21.44 -3.81
N ALA A 151 -6.28 21.42 -4.43
CA ALA A 151 -6.95 20.18 -4.82
C ALA A 151 -6.14 19.40 -5.86
N THR A 152 -5.49 20.10 -6.79
CA THR A 152 -4.60 19.53 -7.81
C THR A 152 -3.40 18.84 -7.17
N GLN A 153 -2.81 19.39 -6.11
CA GLN A 153 -1.70 18.73 -5.41
C GLN A 153 -2.11 17.38 -4.82
N GLY A 154 -3.33 17.27 -4.29
CA GLY A 154 -3.87 15.98 -3.82
C GLY A 154 -3.95 14.93 -4.93
N PHE A 155 -4.43 15.30 -6.12
CA PHE A 155 -4.48 14.39 -7.26
C PHE A 155 -3.10 14.05 -7.80
N ARG A 156 -2.18 15.01 -7.88
CA ARG A 156 -0.78 14.77 -8.28
C ARG A 156 -0.04 13.83 -7.32
N ALA A 157 -0.29 13.97 -6.02
CA ALA A 157 0.25 13.06 -5.01
C ALA A 157 -0.29 11.63 -5.22
N TYR A 158 -1.59 11.49 -5.48
CA TYR A 158 -2.20 10.21 -5.85
C TYR A 158 -1.50 9.56 -7.06
N GLU A 159 -1.30 10.32 -8.15
CA GLU A 159 -0.61 9.82 -9.34
C GLU A 159 0.86 9.47 -9.08
N ALA A 160 1.55 10.25 -8.23
CA ALA A 160 2.92 9.95 -7.83
C ALA A 160 3.00 8.63 -7.06
N VAL A 161 2.07 8.40 -6.14
CA VAL A 161 2.02 7.15 -5.37
C VAL A 161 1.68 5.98 -6.27
N GLU A 162 0.73 6.14 -7.19
CA GLU A 162 0.32 5.09 -8.13
C GLU A 162 1.49 4.59 -9.00
N ARG A 163 2.41 5.48 -9.40
CA ARG A 163 3.60 5.11 -10.19
C ARG A 163 4.57 4.18 -9.43
N GLY A 164 4.55 4.19 -8.10
CA GLY A 164 5.45 3.38 -7.26
C GLY A 164 4.84 2.09 -6.72
N LEU A 165 3.67 1.66 -7.19
CA LEU A 165 2.98 0.48 -6.64
C LEU A 165 3.74 -0.84 -6.79
N SER A 166 4.77 -0.93 -7.61
CA SER A 166 5.67 -2.09 -7.64
C SER A 166 6.33 -2.34 -6.29
N SER A 167 6.74 -1.29 -5.57
CA SER A 167 7.33 -1.39 -4.23
C SER A 167 6.29 -1.85 -3.20
N VAL A 168 5.04 -1.38 -3.33
CA VAL A 168 3.92 -1.86 -2.48
C VAL A 168 3.65 -3.34 -2.71
N ILE A 169 3.66 -3.81 -3.97
CA ILE A 169 3.50 -5.24 -4.28
C ILE A 169 4.66 -6.07 -3.73
N HIS A 170 5.89 -5.53 -3.72
CA HIS A 170 7.03 -6.20 -3.10
C HIS A 170 6.84 -6.38 -1.59
N CYS A 171 6.38 -5.33 -0.89
CA CYS A 171 6.03 -5.38 0.53
C CYS A 171 4.94 -6.41 0.84
N LEU A 172 3.98 -6.63 -0.07
CA LEU A 172 2.95 -7.64 0.06
C LEU A 172 3.51 -9.08 0.01
N ASP A 173 4.64 -9.32 -0.69
CA ASP A 173 5.17 -10.67 -0.92
C ASP A 173 6.17 -11.12 0.16
N LYS A 174 7.11 -10.26 0.56
CA LYS A 174 8.30 -10.72 1.29
C LYS A 174 8.44 -10.21 2.73
N ASP A 175 7.58 -9.31 3.19
CA ASP A 175 7.76 -8.63 4.47
C ASP A 175 6.93 -9.22 5.63
N SER A 176 7.01 -8.57 6.80
CA SER A 176 6.25 -8.87 8.03
C SER A 176 4.74 -8.91 7.78
N ALA A 177 3.97 -9.60 8.63
CA ALA A 177 2.52 -9.62 8.50
C ALA A 177 1.91 -8.20 8.57
N SER A 178 2.43 -7.32 9.44
CA SER A 178 2.01 -5.92 9.52
C SER A 178 2.27 -5.15 8.22
N MET A 179 3.47 -5.28 7.64
CA MET A 179 3.79 -4.69 6.35
C MET A 179 2.92 -5.24 5.22
N ARG A 180 2.65 -6.55 5.19
CA ARG A 180 1.75 -7.17 4.20
C ARG A 180 0.32 -6.65 4.32
N ALA A 181 -0.20 -6.48 5.54
CA ALA A 181 -1.51 -5.87 5.75
C ALA A 181 -1.54 -4.42 5.25
N ASN A 182 -0.51 -3.63 5.56
CA ASN A 182 -0.40 -2.25 5.10
C ASN A 182 -0.31 -2.14 3.57
N ALA A 183 0.49 -2.99 2.93
CA ALA A 183 0.58 -3.09 1.48
C ALA A 183 -0.76 -3.50 0.84
N ALA A 184 -1.44 -4.50 1.39
CA ALA A 184 -2.75 -4.92 0.92
C ALA A 184 -3.76 -3.77 1.01
N HIS A 185 -3.78 -3.04 2.13
CA HIS A 185 -4.64 -1.88 2.33
C HIS A 185 -4.35 -0.77 1.30
N ALA A 186 -3.08 -0.42 1.08
CA ALA A 186 -2.69 0.59 0.09
C ALA A 186 -3.19 0.26 -1.33
N LEU A 187 -3.10 -1.01 -1.75
CA LEU A 187 -3.52 -1.45 -3.10
C LEU A 187 -5.03 -1.32 -3.34
N ALA A 188 -5.86 -1.16 -2.31
CA ALA A 188 -7.31 -1.03 -2.42
C ALA A 188 -7.77 0.22 -3.19
N PHE A 189 -6.92 1.25 -3.27
CA PHE A 189 -7.34 2.58 -3.68
C PHE A 189 -6.89 2.98 -5.09
N PHE A 190 -6.37 2.05 -5.88
CA PHE A 190 -5.80 2.31 -7.21
C PHE A 190 -6.52 1.54 -8.32
N PRO A 191 -7.75 1.95 -8.70
CA PRO A 191 -8.55 1.22 -9.70
C PRO A 191 -7.90 1.13 -11.08
N ARG A 192 -7.04 2.07 -11.50
CA ARG A 192 -6.28 1.98 -12.77
C ARG A 192 -5.29 0.81 -12.78
N GLN A 193 -4.86 0.34 -11.61
CA GLN A 193 -3.96 -0.80 -11.43
C GLN A 193 -4.68 -2.06 -10.95
N SER A 194 -6.02 -2.08 -11.04
CA SER A 194 -6.86 -3.12 -10.43
C SER A 194 -6.52 -4.53 -10.88
N THR A 195 -6.19 -4.77 -12.15
CA THR A 195 -5.80 -6.09 -12.66
C THR A 195 -4.53 -6.61 -11.97
N THR A 196 -3.50 -5.76 -11.86
CA THR A 196 -2.21 -6.11 -11.23
C THR A 196 -2.39 -6.30 -9.72
N SER A 197 -3.07 -5.36 -9.05
CA SER A 197 -3.37 -5.44 -7.62
C SER A 197 -4.18 -6.68 -7.29
N ARG A 198 -5.22 -7.00 -8.08
CA ARG A 198 -6.06 -8.19 -7.89
C ARG A 198 -5.24 -9.46 -7.93
N ALA A 199 -4.37 -9.60 -8.94
CA ALA A 199 -3.51 -10.78 -9.06
C ALA A 199 -2.56 -10.93 -7.86
N ALA A 200 -1.90 -9.84 -7.45
CA ALA A 200 -1.00 -9.85 -6.29
C ALA A 200 -1.72 -10.19 -4.98
N LEU A 201 -2.89 -9.58 -4.76
CA LEU A 201 -3.73 -9.81 -3.58
C LEU A 201 -4.22 -11.27 -3.50
N PHE A 202 -4.72 -11.84 -4.60
CA PHE A 202 -5.14 -13.24 -4.60
C PHE A 202 -4.00 -14.22 -4.41
N ASN A 203 -2.86 -13.99 -5.06
CA ASN A 203 -1.67 -14.82 -4.86
C ASN A 203 -1.28 -14.83 -3.39
N ARG A 204 -1.32 -13.67 -2.72
CA ARG A 204 -1.05 -13.60 -1.28
C ARG A 204 -2.12 -14.28 -0.44
N LEU A 205 -3.40 -14.08 -0.74
CA LEU A 205 -4.50 -14.68 0.01
C LEU A 205 -4.42 -16.22 0.05
N ASN A 206 -3.92 -16.84 -1.02
CA ASN A 206 -3.79 -18.29 -1.11
C ASN A 206 -2.70 -18.88 -0.20
N GLU A 207 -1.72 -18.07 0.18
CA GLU A 207 -0.56 -18.50 1.00
C GLU A 207 -0.61 -17.90 2.41
N GLU A 208 -1.48 -16.92 2.65
CA GLU A 208 -1.51 -16.16 3.89
C GLU A 208 -2.09 -16.96 5.06
N THR A 209 -1.41 -16.88 6.20
CA THR A 209 -1.80 -17.55 7.44
C THR A 209 -2.28 -16.58 8.51
N ASN A 210 -1.94 -15.29 8.40
CA ASN A 210 -2.36 -14.28 9.35
C ASN A 210 -3.78 -13.79 9.03
N ASN A 211 -4.66 -13.82 10.03
CA ASN A 211 -6.06 -13.44 9.89
C ASN A 211 -6.23 -11.97 9.51
N ASN A 212 -5.45 -11.06 10.10
CA ASN A 212 -5.55 -9.62 9.85
C ASN A 212 -5.19 -9.32 8.40
N VAL A 213 -4.09 -9.91 7.90
CA VAL A 213 -3.67 -9.77 6.50
C VAL A 213 -4.72 -10.33 5.55
N SER A 214 -5.25 -11.52 5.84
CA SER A 214 -6.28 -12.16 5.00
C SER A 214 -7.55 -11.30 4.93
N ALA A 215 -8.03 -10.83 6.09
CA ALA A 215 -9.16 -9.92 6.20
C ALA A 215 -8.93 -8.61 5.43
N THR A 216 -7.74 -8.01 5.57
CA THR A 216 -7.37 -6.80 4.83
C THR A 216 -7.36 -7.04 3.32
N ILE A 217 -6.78 -8.14 2.83
CA ILE A 217 -6.77 -8.48 1.40
C ILE A 217 -8.19 -8.58 0.85
N ILE A 218 -9.09 -9.27 1.56
CA ILE A 218 -10.48 -9.46 1.15
C ILE A 218 -11.21 -8.11 1.04
N LEU A 219 -11.06 -7.24 2.06
CA LEU A 219 -11.66 -5.89 2.03
C LEU A 219 -11.03 -5.01 0.95
N SER A 220 -9.71 -5.09 0.73
CA SER A 220 -9.03 -4.35 -0.32
C SER A 220 -9.56 -4.71 -1.71
N LEU A 221 -9.79 -6.00 -1.97
CA LEU A 221 -10.40 -6.45 -3.22
C LEU A 221 -11.82 -5.90 -3.38
N ALA A 222 -12.62 -5.89 -2.32
CA ALA A 222 -13.98 -5.35 -2.35
C ALA A 222 -14.01 -3.85 -2.66
N VAL A 223 -13.20 -3.06 -1.94
CA VAL A 223 -13.09 -1.60 -2.12
C VAL A 223 -12.59 -1.25 -3.52
N LEU A 224 -11.60 -1.98 -4.04
CA LEU A 224 -11.04 -1.80 -5.37
C LEU A 224 -12.06 -2.04 -6.50
N PHE A 225 -13.06 -2.89 -6.27
CA PHE A 225 -14.08 -3.28 -7.25
C PHE A 225 -15.49 -2.73 -6.94
N ALA A 226 -15.65 -1.95 -5.85
CA ALA A 226 -16.96 -1.48 -5.38
C ALA A 226 -17.72 -0.69 -6.46
N ARG A 227 -17.04 0.25 -7.12
CA ARG A 227 -17.58 1.10 -8.21
C ARG A 227 -17.63 0.43 -9.58
N ARG A 228 -17.03 -0.75 -9.74
CA ARG A 228 -16.99 -1.42 -11.03
C ARG A 228 -18.39 -1.91 -11.39
N ASP A 229 -18.77 -1.75 -12.65
CA ASP A 229 -19.99 -2.32 -13.19
C ASP A 229 -20.03 -3.84 -12.98
N ASP A 230 -21.23 -4.43 -13.08
CA ASP A 230 -21.41 -5.88 -13.02
C ASP A 230 -20.86 -6.57 -14.29
N ASP A 231 -19.53 -6.68 -14.33
CA ASP A 231 -18.75 -7.33 -15.37
C ASP A 231 -18.26 -8.73 -14.93
N THR A 232 -17.59 -9.42 -15.85
CA THR A 232 -17.12 -10.79 -15.59
C THR A 232 -16.07 -10.82 -14.47
N GLU A 233 -15.17 -9.84 -14.41
CA GLU A 233 -14.13 -9.80 -13.36
C GLU A 233 -14.72 -9.59 -11.96
N LYS A 234 -15.76 -8.75 -11.83
CA LYS A 234 -16.47 -8.55 -10.56
C LYS A 234 -17.22 -9.80 -10.12
N ARG A 235 -17.86 -10.52 -11.05
CA ARG A 235 -18.53 -11.80 -10.75
C ARG A 235 -17.54 -12.89 -10.34
N ASP A 236 -16.41 -13.00 -11.04
CA ASP A 236 -15.33 -13.93 -10.68
C ASP A 236 -14.76 -13.61 -9.29
N LEU A 237 -14.60 -12.32 -8.98
CA LEU A 237 -14.16 -11.88 -7.65
C LEU A 237 -15.17 -12.30 -6.56
N ILE A 238 -16.48 -12.04 -6.77
CA ILE A 238 -17.54 -12.46 -5.85
C ILE A 238 -17.46 -13.97 -5.63
N GLN A 239 -17.36 -14.77 -6.69
CA GLN A 239 -17.26 -16.22 -6.60
C GLN A 239 -16.04 -16.66 -5.78
N ASN A 240 -14.86 -16.09 -6.04
CA ASN A 240 -13.64 -16.44 -5.30
C ASN A 240 -13.77 -16.11 -3.81
N ILE A 241 -14.40 -14.98 -3.45
CA ILE A 241 -14.64 -14.61 -2.05
C ILE A 241 -15.66 -15.57 -1.41
N GLN A 242 -16.72 -15.98 -2.13
CA GLN A 242 -17.69 -16.97 -1.65
C GLN A 242 -17.04 -18.32 -1.35
N GLU A 243 -16.15 -18.77 -2.24
CA GLU A 243 -15.39 -20.01 -2.06
C GLU A 243 -14.47 -19.90 -0.82
N HIS A 244 -13.79 -18.77 -0.64
CA HIS A 244 -12.96 -18.51 0.54
C HIS A 244 -13.77 -18.42 1.85
N HIS A 245 -14.94 -17.78 1.80
CA HIS A 245 -15.87 -17.66 2.94
C HIS A 245 -16.39 -19.02 3.39
N SER A 246 -16.67 -19.90 2.43
CA SER A 246 -17.18 -21.26 2.68
C SER A 246 -16.09 -22.29 3.00
N ALA A 247 -14.80 -21.91 3.02
CA ALA A 247 -13.68 -22.83 3.20
C ALA A 247 -13.64 -23.52 4.59
N SER A 248 -14.32 -22.97 5.59
CA SER A 248 -14.40 -23.53 6.95
C SER A 248 -15.75 -23.18 7.61
N PRO A 249 -16.30 -24.03 8.49
CA PRO A 249 -17.53 -23.72 9.23
C PRO A 249 -17.44 -22.41 10.04
N ILE A 250 -16.27 -22.10 10.62
CA ILE A 250 -16.07 -20.87 11.40
C ILE A 250 -16.18 -19.63 10.50
N ARG A 251 -15.50 -19.65 9.35
CA ARG A 251 -15.56 -18.56 8.36
C ARG A 251 -16.96 -18.41 7.80
N LYS A 252 -17.61 -19.51 7.44
CA LYS A 252 -18.98 -19.52 6.89
C LYS A 252 -20.01 -18.97 7.88
N ALA A 253 -19.79 -19.17 9.18
CA ALA A 253 -20.62 -18.60 10.23
C ALA A 253 -20.27 -17.12 10.53
N SER A 254 -19.26 -16.56 9.85
CA SER A 254 -18.70 -15.23 10.12
C SER A 254 -18.30 -15.06 11.59
N ASP A 255 -17.75 -16.11 12.18
CA ASP A 255 -17.42 -16.18 13.61
C ASP A 255 -15.96 -15.80 13.92
N ASP A 256 -15.17 -15.51 12.89
CA ASP A 256 -13.82 -14.95 12.95
C ASP A 256 -13.72 -13.70 12.05
N ILE A 257 -12.64 -12.93 12.21
CA ILE A 257 -12.46 -11.68 11.45
C ILE A 257 -12.40 -11.89 9.94
N VAL A 258 -11.87 -13.04 9.48
CA VAL A 258 -11.77 -13.38 8.06
C VAL A 258 -13.15 -13.63 7.48
N GLY A 259 -13.97 -14.46 8.13
CA GLY A 259 -15.34 -14.75 7.72
C GLY A 259 -16.23 -13.51 7.76
N TRP A 260 -16.11 -12.68 8.79
CA TRP A 260 -16.81 -11.39 8.84
C TRP A 260 -16.38 -10.46 7.70
N SER A 261 -15.08 -10.39 7.39
CA SER A 261 -14.56 -9.58 6.28
C SER A 261 -15.03 -10.08 4.91
N CYS A 262 -15.19 -11.41 4.73
CA CYS A 262 -15.84 -11.97 3.54
C CYS A 262 -17.28 -11.48 3.41
N ALA A 263 -18.07 -11.54 4.49
CA ALA A 263 -19.47 -11.07 4.46
C ALA A 263 -19.56 -9.57 4.13
N VAL A 264 -18.70 -8.74 4.74
CA VAL A 264 -18.58 -7.31 4.42
C VAL A 264 -18.20 -7.10 2.95
N ALA A 265 -17.18 -7.80 2.46
CA ALA A 265 -16.73 -7.70 1.08
C ALA A 265 -17.82 -8.08 0.07
N LEU A 266 -18.53 -9.18 0.32
CA LEU A 266 -19.65 -9.62 -0.52
C LEU A 266 -20.80 -8.62 -0.52
N PHE A 267 -21.09 -7.99 0.63
CA PHE A 267 -22.07 -6.92 0.73
C PHE A 267 -21.65 -5.69 -0.11
N ILE A 268 -20.41 -5.21 0.03
CA ILE A 268 -19.85 -4.10 -0.75
C ILE A 268 -19.93 -4.37 -2.26
N LEU A 269 -19.68 -5.62 -2.67
CA LEU A 269 -19.69 -6.02 -4.08
C LEU A 269 -21.11 -6.22 -4.64
N GLY A 270 -22.15 -6.17 -3.81
CA GLY A 270 -23.54 -6.38 -4.23
C GLY A 270 -23.92 -7.84 -4.45
N SER A 271 -23.30 -8.78 -3.73
CA SER A 271 -23.72 -10.18 -3.72
C SER A 271 -25.19 -10.32 -3.32
N LYS A 272 -25.89 -11.30 -3.91
CA LYS A 272 -27.31 -11.59 -3.65
C LYS A 272 -27.54 -12.59 -2.53
N GLU A 273 -26.52 -12.88 -1.73
CA GLU A 273 -26.64 -13.79 -0.59
C GLU A 273 -27.47 -13.16 0.53
N ASP A 274 -28.37 -13.98 1.08
CA ASP A 274 -29.21 -13.59 2.19
C ASP A 274 -28.39 -13.46 3.48
N GLY A 275 -28.76 -12.51 4.35
CA GLY A 275 -28.17 -12.34 5.68
C GLY A 275 -26.80 -11.64 5.73
N LEU A 276 -26.26 -11.19 4.59
CA LEU A 276 -25.04 -10.37 4.57
C LEU A 276 -25.24 -9.07 5.35
N ALA A 277 -26.33 -8.34 5.08
CA ALA A 277 -26.66 -7.10 5.78
C ALA A 277 -26.81 -7.31 7.30
N ASP A 278 -27.48 -8.40 7.70
CA ASP A 278 -27.66 -8.75 9.11
C ASP A 278 -26.32 -9.05 9.80
N THR A 279 -25.40 -9.71 9.08
CA THR A 279 -24.04 -10.01 9.58
C THR A 279 -23.24 -8.73 9.81
N VAL A 280 -23.30 -7.77 8.86
CA VAL A 280 -22.63 -6.47 9.02
C VAL A 280 -23.28 -5.68 10.16
N GLN A 281 -24.61 -5.65 10.25
CA GLN A 281 -25.35 -4.93 11.28
C GLN A 281 -25.16 -5.50 12.69
N ARG A 282 -24.91 -6.81 12.81
CA ARG A 282 -24.71 -7.49 14.10
C ARG A 282 -23.63 -6.81 14.95
N ILE A 283 -22.55 -6.35 14.33
CA ILE A 283 -21.43 -5.72 15.06
C ILE A 283 -21.82 -4.42 15.76
N CYS A 284 -22.85 -3.73 15.25
CA CYS A 284 -23.35 -2.48 15.81
C CYS A 284 -24.16 -2.71 17.09
N VAL A 285 -24.71 -3.92 17.28
CA VAL A 285 -25.70 -4.21 18.34
C VAL A 285 -25.27 -5.31 19.31
N ASP A 286 -24.42 -6.25 18.90
CA ASP A 286 -23.99 -7.41 19.70
C ASP A 286 -22.54 -7.24 20.16
N LYS A 287 -22.35 -6.78 21.40
CA LYS A 287 -21.02 -6.60 21.98
C LYS A 287 -20.25 -7.92 22.10
N ALA A 288 -20.91 -9.02 22.49
CA ALA A 288 -20.24 -10.30 22.67
C ALA A 288 -19.70 -10.85 21.34
N TYR A 289 -20.42 -10.58 20.25
CA TYR A 289 -19.94 -10.89 18.90
C TYR A 289 -18.73 -10.03 18.51
N VAL A 290 -18.72 -8.72 18.82
CA VAL A 290 -17.55 -7.87 18.59
C VAL A 290 -16.33 -8.39 19.35
N ASP A 291 -16.47 -8.64 20.65
CA ASP A 291 -15.39 -9.14 21.51
C ASP A 291 -14.85 -10.49 20.98
N LYS A 292 -15.74 -11.36 20.46
CA LYS A 292 -15.35 -12.61 19.80
C LYS A 292 -14.52 -12.37 18.54
N LEU A 293 -14.96 -11.49 17.63
CA LEU A 293 -14.21 -11.17 16.42
C LEU A 293 -12.84 -10.56 16.74
N GLU A 294 -12.79 -9.61 17.66
CA GLU A 294 -11.55 -8.96 18.10
C GLU A 294 -10.57 -9.96 18.72
N SER A 295 -11.06 -11.00 19.40
CA SER A 295 -10.20 -12.07 19.93
C SER A 295 -9.52 -12.92 18.84
N THR A 296 -9.97 -12.83 17.58
CA THR A 296 -9.36 -13.54 16.43
C THR A 296 -8.35 -12.70 15.67
N LEU A 297 -8.21 -11.41 16.02
CA LEU A 297 -7.18 -10.54 15.50
C LEU A 297 -5.83 -10.84 16.17
N ASP A 298 -4.78 -10.78 15.37
CA ASP A 298 -3.41 -10.68 15.87
C ASP A 298 -3.19 -9.25 16.39
N GLN A 299 -2.76 -9.12 17.66
CA GLN A 299 -2.58 -7.81 18.30
C GLN A 299 -1.33 -7.07 17.80
N ASP A 300 -0.38 -7.79 17.20
CA ASP A 300 0.88 -7.23 16.70
C ASP A 300 0.79 -6.84 15.21
N VAL A 301 -0.35 -7.08 14.56
CA VAL A 301 -0.57 -6.82 13.13
C VAL A 301 -1.71 -5.84 12.95
N TRP A 302 -1.48 -4.79 12.17
CA TRP A 302 -2.52 -3.79 11.95
C TRP A 302 -3.69 -4.32 11.13
N PHE A 303 -4.91 -3.94 11.51
CA PHE A 303 -6.12 -4.13 10.71
C PHE A 303 -6.66 -2.76 10.28
N LEU A 304 -6.02 -2.19 9.25
CA LEU A 304 -6.15 -0.77 8.86
C LEU A 304 -7.57 -0.32 8.48
N PHE A 305 -8.39 -1.21 7.90
CA PHE A 305 -9.79 -0.89 7.58
C PHE A 305 -10.65 -0.63 8.82
N ALA A 306 -10.20 -1.03 10.01
CA ALA A 306 -10.84 -0.76 11.28
C ALA A 306 -9.90 -0.03 12.23
N SER A 307 -9.09 0.89 11.72
CA SER A 307 -8.13 1.70 12.49
C SER A 307 -8.76 2.43 13.69
N LEU A 308 -10.03 2.85 13.56
CA LEU A 308 -10.84 3.34 14.67
C LEU A 308 -11.46 2.19 15.47
N ASN A 309 -12.34 1.41 14.84
CA ASN A 309 -12.93 0.18 15.35
C ASN A 309 -13.80 -0.50 14.28
N LEU A 310 -14.18 -1.76 14.50
CA LEU A 310 -15.01 -2.52 13.57
C LEU A 310 -16.43 -1.95 13.39
N ARG A 311 -16.98 -1.24 14.39
CA ARG A 311 -18.34 -0.67 14.31
C ARG A 311 -18.41 0.50 13.34
N ASP A 312 -17.38 1.34 13.32
CA ASP A 312 -17.36 2.50 12.42
C ASP A 312 -17.16 2.06 10.97
N LEU A 313 -16.35 1.02 10.73
CA LEU A 313 -16.29 0.35 9.42
C LEU A 313 -17.67 -0.17 9.00
N ALA A 314 -18.37 -0.88 9.87
CA ALA A 314 -19.68 -1.44 9.55
C ALA A 314 -20.75 -0.37 9.29
N LYS A 315 -20.77 0.72 10.07
CA LYS A 315 -21.66 1.86 9.80
C LYS A 315 -21.39 2.46 8.43
N SER A 316 -20.12 2.72 8.10
CA SER A 316 -19.75 3.25 6.78
C SER A 316 -20.22 2.32 5.66
N VAL A 317 -20.10 1.00 5.83
CA VAL A 317 -20.59 0.03 4.85
C VAL A 317 -22.12 0.05 4.71
N LEU A 318 -22.87 0.17 5.81
CA LEU A 318 -24.34 0.12 5.82
C LEU A 318 -25.01 1.43 5.37
N GLU A 319 -24.34 2.57 5.51
CA GLU A 319 -24.85 3.89 5.10
C GLU A 319 -24.78 4.12 3.58
N ASN A 320 -24.12 3.22 2.82
CA ASN A 320 -23.74 3.41 1.43
C ASN A 320 -24.48 2.53 0.42
#